data_AF-A0A661GKH8-F1
#
_entry.id   AF-A0A661GKH8-F1
#
_cell.length_a   1.000
_cell.length_b   1.000
_cell.length_c   1.000
_cell.angle_alpha   90.00
_cell.angle_beta   90.00
_cell.angle_gamma   90.00
#
_symmetry.space_group_name_H-M   'P 1'
#
loop_
_entity.id
_entity.type
_entity.pdbx_description
1 polymer ?
#
loop_
_entity_poly.entity_id
_entity_poly.type
_entity_poly.pdbx_seq_one_letter_code
_entity_poly.pdbx_strand_id
1 'polypeptide(L)'
;MSDEESPYDIAAREAVELGNRLAEDDQEAHLWDIADGLLAGAIQYWLYARQPCGDLRCEECAEVSTAEERQVVLRRLTEEYAHDSEYYHTPTDSNVGRA
;
A
#
# COMPACT_ATOMS: atom_id res chain seq x y z
N MET A 1 -26.23 -11.40 -8.78
CA MET A 1 -25.40 -10.55 -9.64
C MET A 1 -23.98 -10.82 -9.21
N SER A 2 -23.09 -11.26 -10.09
CA SER A 2 -21.70 -11.51 -9.68
C SER A 2 -21.09 -10.16 -9.34
N ASP A 3 -20.79 -9.93 -8.07
CA ASP A 3 -19.87 -8.86 -7.66
C ASP A 3 -18.50 -9.25 -8.22
N GLU A 4 -18.18 -8.77 -9.42
CA GLU A 4 -16.84 -8.88 -9.96
C GLU A 4 -15.94 -8.01 -9.09
N GLU A 5 -15.08 -8.67 -8.30
CA GLU A 5 -14.11 -8.03 -7.41
C GLU A 5 -13.26 -7.05 -8.23
N SER A 6 -13.10 -5.82 -7.75
CA SER A 6 -12.36 -4.81 -8.52
C SER A 6 -10.87 -5.21 -8.59
N PRO A 7 -10.13 -4.78 -9.63
CA PRO A 7 -8.68 -5.03 -9.69
C PRO A 7 -7.92 -4.49 -8.47
N TYR A 8 -8.44 -3.43 -7.84
CA TYR A 8 -7.91 -2.88 -6.59
C TYR A 8 -8.09 -3.87 -5.44
N ASP A 9 -9.31 -4.37 -5.24
CA ASP A 9 -9.63 -5.30 -4.15
C ASP A 9 -8.85 -6.62 -4.28
N ILE A 10 -8.76 -7.15 -5.51
CA ILE A 10 -7.94 -8.33 -5.81
C ILE A 10 -6.47 -8.07 -5.42
N ALA A 11 -5.88 -6.96 -5.84
CA ALA A 11 -4.48 -6.66 -5.55
C ALA A 11 -4.21 -6.50 -4.05
N ALA A 12 -5.11 -5.85 -3.31
CA ALA A 12 -5.00 -5.69 -1.87
C ALA A 12 -5.10 -7.04 -1.14
N ARG A 13 -6.08 -7.88 -1.52
CA ARG A 13 -6.25 -9.22 -0.95
C ARG A 13 -5.04 -10.11 -1.20
N GLU A 14 -4.53 -10.15 -2.44
CA GLU A 14 -3.37 -10.97 -2.79
C GLU A 14 -2.10 -10.54 -2.04
N ALA A 15 -1.93 -9.24 -1.72
CA ALA A 15 -0.82 -8.76 -0.91
C ALA A 15 -0.87 -9.30 0.53
N VAL A 16 -2.06 -9.32 1.15
CA VAL A 16 -2.26 -9.90 2.49
C VAL A 16 -2.06 -11.41 2.47
N GLU A 17 -2.63 -12.10 1.49
CA GLU A 17 -2.46 -13.55 1.34
C GLU A 17 -1.00 -13.94 1.13
N LEU A 18 -0.23 -13.15 0.38
CA LEU A 18 1.21 -13.34 0.24
C LEU A 18 1.93 -13.22 1.59
N GLY A 19 1.60 -12.22 2.39
CA GLY A 19 2.18 -12.06 3.73
C GLY A 19 1.89 -13.25 4.65
N ASN A 20 0.64 -13.73 4.64
CA ASN A 20 0.26 -14.91 5.41
C ASN A 20 1.05 -16.15 4.97
N ARG A 21 1.19 -16.39 3.65
CA ARG A 21 2.00 -17.51 3.13
C ARG A 21 3.46 -17.41 3.55
N LEU A 22 4.07 -16.23 3.45
CA LEU A 22 5.47 -16.02 3.86
C LEU A 22 5.67 -16.29 5.36
N ALA A 23 4.72 -15.88 6.20
CA ALA A 23 4.76 -16.13 7.63
C ALA A 23 4.53 -17.61 8.00
N GLU A 24 3.73 -18.34 7.22
CA GLU A 24 3.52 -19.78 7.38
C GLU A 24 4.75 -20.59 6.96
N ASP A 25 5.41 -20.17 5.86
CA ASP A 25 6.58 -20.84 5.29
C ASP A 25 7.83 -20.71 6.18
N ASP A 26 7.99 -19.59 6.89
CA ASP A 26 9.07 -19.35 7.84
C ASP A 26 8.55 -18.83 9.18
N GLN A 27 8.31 -19.76 10.11
CA GLN A 27 7.83 -19.43 11.47
C GLN A 27 8.90 -18.77 12.36
N GLU A 28 10.17 -18.77 11.94
CA GLU A 28 11.24 -18.05 12.64
C GLU A 28 11.37 -16.60 12.16
N ALA A 29 10.81 -16.27 10.98
CA ALA A 29 10.80 -14.92 10.45
C ALA A 29 9.96 -13.98 11.31
N HIS A 30 10.46 -12.77 11.53
CA HIS A 30 9.71 -11.75 12.22
C HIS A 30 8.62 -11.18 11.31
N LEU A 31 7.36 -11.14 11.77
CA LEU A 31 6.24 -10.63 10.96
C LEU A 31 6.46 -9.18 10.46
N TRP A 32 7.19 -8.37 11.22
CA TRP A 32 7.52 -7.00 10.79
C TRP A 32 8.47 -6.97 9.59
N ASP A 33 9.44 -7.90 9.51
CA ASP A 33 10.36 -7.96 8.36
C ASP A 33 9.59 -8.32 7.08
N ILE A 34 8.62 -9.25 7.20
CA ILE A 34 7.72 -9.60 6.11
C ILE A 34 6.85 -8.39 5.72
N ALA A 35 6.26 -7.69 6.69
CA ALA A 35 5.42 -6.52 6.45
C ALA A 35 6.20 -5.38 5.76
N ASP A 36 7.40 -5.08 6.23
CA ASP A 36 8.28 -4.06 5.63
C ASP A 36 8.69 -4.44 4.21
N GLY A 37 8.98 -5.73 3.98
CA GLY A 37 9.28 -6.26 2.65
C GLY A 37 8.10 -6.15 1.67
N LEU A 38 6.88 -6.48 2.11
CA LEU A 38 5.67 -6.32 1.32
C LEU A 38 5.41 -4.84 0.98
N LEU A 39 5.54 -3.94 1.96
CA LEU A 39 5.37 -2.51 1.74
C LEU A 39 6.40 -1.98 0.74
N ALA A 40 7.67 -2.38 0.87
CA ALA A 40 8.72 -2.01 -0.08
C ALA A 40 8.41 -2.49 -1.50
N GLY A 41 7.96 -3.73 -1.66
CA GLY A 41 7.55 -4.30 -2.95
C GLY A 41 6.34 -3.57 -3.56
N ALA A 42 5.33 -3.24 -2.75
CA ALA A 42 4.15 -2.49 -3.19
C ALA A 42 4.52 -1.08 -3.68
N ILE A 43 5.39 -0.37 -2.93
CA ILE A 43 5.90 0.95 -3.33
C ILE A 43 6.68 0.84 -4.64
N GLN A 44 7.55 -0.16 -4.78
CA GLN A 44 8.33 -0.38 -5.99
C GLN A 44 7.42 -0.61 -7.21
N TYR A 45 6.42 -1.47 -7.08
CA TYR A 45 5.47 -1.74 -8.16
C TYR A 45 4.63 -0.52 -8.51
N TRP A 46 4.16 0.24 -7.52
CA TRP A 46 3.40 1.48 -7.74
C TRP A 46 4.23 2.50 -8.52
N LEU A 47 5.50 2.71 -8.14
CA LEU A 47 6.41 3.61 -8.84
C LEU A 47 6.69 3.16 -10.28
N TYR A 48 6.83 1.84 -10.49
CA TYR A 48 6.97 1.27 -11.83
C TYR A 48 5.73 1.52 -12.70
N ALA A 49 4.54 1.27 -12.15
CA ALA A 49 3.27 1.41 -12.88
C ALA A 49 2.88 2.89 -13.13
N ARG A 50 3.38 3.82 -12.33
CA ARG A 50 3.11 5.28 -12.41
C ARG A 50 4.24 6.07 -13.06
N GLN A 51 5.07 5.43 -13.88
CA GLN A 51 6.06 6.15 -14.67
C GLN A 51 5.35 7.11 -15.66
N PRO A 52 5.83 8.36 -15.80
CA PRO A 52 5.28 9.29 -16.78
C PRO A 52 5.51 8.76 -18.21
N CYS A 53 4.64 9.13 -19.15
CA CYS A 53 4.65 8.62 -20.52
C CYS A 53 5.86 9.06 -21.38
N GLY A 54 6.73 9.93 -20.84
CA GLY A 54 7.91 10.46 -21.52
C GLY A 54 7.70 11.82 -22.20
N ASP A 55 6.45 12.28 -22.34
CA ASP A 55 6.14 13.64 -22.78
C ASP A 55 6.15 14.61 -21.59
N LEU A 56 7.10 15.56 -21.61
CA LEU A 56 7.28 16.58 -20.58
C LEU A 56 6.11 17.57 -20.47
N ARG A 57 5.20 17.60 -21.45
CA ARG A 57 4.03 18.48 -21.47
C ARG A 57 2.70 17.74 -21.29
N CYS A 58 2.74 16.44 -20.98
CA CYS A 58 1.54 15.66 -20.75
C CYS A 58 0.83 16.10 -19.47
N GLU A 59 -0.36 16.70 -19.61
CA GLU A 59 -1.17 17.16 -18.48
C GLU A 59 -1.65 16.00 -17.59
N GLU A 60 -1.93 14.83 -18.16
CA GLU A 60 -2.35 13.64 -17.41
C GLU A 60 -1.24 13.10 -16.50
N CYS A 61 0.03 13.32 -16.85
CA CYS A 61 1.18 12.90 -16.05
C CYS A 61 1.61 13.97 -15.04
N ALA A 62 0.98 15.14 -14.98
CA ALA A 62 1.46 16.28 -14.19
C ALA A 62 1.70 15.93 -12.71
N GLU A 63 0.82 15.16 -12.08
CA GLU A 63 0.94 14.76 -10.66
C GLU A 63 2.01 13.68 -10.41
N VAL A 64 2.58 13.10 -11.46
CA VAL A 64 3.58 12.03 -11.39
C VAL A 64 4.79 12.29 -12.28
N SER A 65 4.96 13.53 -12.77
CA SER A 65 5.91 13.86 -13.83
C SER A 65 7.36 13.81 -13.32
N THR A 66 7.57 14.09 -12.04
CA THR A 66 8.85 14.02 -11.33
C THR A 66 8.83 12.98 -10.21
N ALA A 67 10.01 12.65 -9.67
CA ALA A 67 10.11 11.74 -8.54
C ALA A 67 9.47 12.33 -7.28
N GLU A 68 9.63 13.63 -7.08
CA GLU A 68 9.11 14.38 -5.95
C GLU A 68 7.57 14.45 -5.99
N GLU A 69 6.98 14.68 -7.16
CA GLU A 69 5.52 14.65 -7.35
C GLU A 69 4.95 13.26 -7.10
N ARG A 70 5.58 12.21 -7.64
CA ARG A 70 5.20 10.81 -7.30
C ARG A 70 5.25 10.55 -5.80
N GLN A 71 6.25 11.10 -5.10
CA GLN A 71 6.37 10.96 -3.66
C GLN A 71 5.26 11.71 -2.90
N VAL A 72 4.79 12.86 -3.40
CA VAL A 72 3.63 13.58 -2.84
C VAL A 72 2.38 12.71 -2.94
N VAL A 73 2.12 12.14 -4.11
CA VAL A 73 0.97 11.25 -4.32
C VAL A 73 1.06 10.01 -3.42
N LEU A 74 2.24 9.37 -3.34
CA LEU A 74 2.45 8.21 -2.46
C LEU A 74 2.14 8.53 -0.99
N ARG A 75 2.65 9.65 -0.45
CA ARG A 75 2.37 10.05 0.94
C ARG A 75 0.88 10.21 1.18
N ARG A 76 0.18 10.89 0.27
CA ARG A 76 -1.27 11.08 0.34
C ARG A 76 -2.00 9.74 0.35
N LEU A 77 -1.68 8.83 -0.57
CA LEU A 77 -2.32 7.51 -0.63
C LEU A 77 -2.03 6.69 0.63
N THR A 78 -0.80 6.73 1.16
CA THR A 78 -0.46 6.06 2.41
C THR A 78 -1.30 6.59 3.58
N GLU A 79 -1.49 7.90 3.67
CA GLU A 79 -2.36 8.51 4.69
C GLU A 79 -3.81 8.05 4.52
N GLU A 80 -4.36 8.12 3.30
CA GLU A 80 -5.73 7.68 2.98
C GLU A 80 -5.93 6.20 3.34
N TYR A 81 -5.06 5.31 2.86
CA TYR A 81 -5.16 3.86 3.13
C TYR A 81 -4.94 3.50 4.59
N ALA A 82 -4.07 4.24 5.29
CA ALA A 82 -3.91 4.06 6.71
C ALA A 82 -5.20 4.41 7.43
N HIS A 83 -5.82 5.55 7.13
CA HIS A 83 -7.08 5.99 7.74
C HIS A 83 -8.26 5.05 7.47
N ASP A 84 -8.32 4.44 6.28
CA ASP A 84 -9.38 3.50 5.89
C ASP A 84 -9.17 2.10 6.49
N SER A 85 -8.00 1.81 7.05
CA SER A 85 -7.68 0.50 7.65
C SER A 85 -8.41 0.28 8.97
N GLU A 86 -8.97 -0.92 9.15
CA GLU A 86 -9.54 -1.37 10.42
C GLU A 86 -8.51 -1.40 11.57
N TYR A 87 -7.22 -1.40 11.23
CA TYR A 87 -6.11 -1.39 12.20
C TYR A 87 -5.56 0.01 12.49
N TYR A 88 -6.12 1.08 11.91
CA TYR A 88 -5.64 2.45 12.15
C TYR A 88 -5.74 2.87 13.62
N HIS A 89 -6.84 2.48 14.26
CA HIS A 89 -7.07 2.63 15.69
C HIS A 89 -7.26 1.25 16.30
N THR A 90 -6.40 0.90 17.26
CA THR A 90 -6.51 -0.38 17.96
C THR A 90 -6.94 -0.17 19.41
N PRO A 91 -7.72 -1.10 20.01
CA PRO A 91 -8.10 -1.01 21.43
C PRO A 91 -6.90 -0.97 22.39
N THR A 92 -5.73 -1.40 21.92
CA THR A 92 -4.46 -1.42 22.67
C THR A 92 -3.66 -0.12 22.54
N ASP A 93 -4.10 0.84 21.73
CA ASP A 93 -3.42 2.12 21.57
C ASP A 93 -3.32 2.86 22.91
N SER A 94 -2.14 3.40 23.20
CA SER A 94 -1.84 4.06 24.48
C SER A 94 -2.62 5.37 24.71
N ASN A 95 -3.20 5.93 23.64
CA ASN A 95 -3.96 7.18 23.63
C ASN A 95 -5.48 6.97 23.61
N VAL A 96 -5.95 5.72 23.58
CA VAL A 96 -7.38 5.41 23.72
C VAL A 96 -7.73 5.41 25.20
N GLY A 97 -8.50 6.43 25.62
CA GLY A 97 -8.98 6.55 26.99
C GLY A 97 -9.81 5.33 27.38
N ARG A 98 -9.30 4.53 28.32
CA ARG A 98 -10.06 3.43 28.93
C ARG A 98 -10.95 4.04 30.01
N ALA A 99 -12.23 4.21 29.69
CA ALA A 99 -13.27 4.60 30.66
C ALA A 99 -13.71 3.40 31.49
#